data_AF-A0A3B0TJ13-F1
#
_entry.id   AF-A0A3B0TJ13-F1
#
_cell.length_a   1.000
_cell.length_b   1.000
_cell.length_c   1.000
_cell.angle_alpha   90.00
_cell.angle_beta   90.00
_cell.angle_gamma   90.00
#
_symmetry.space_group_name_H-M   'P 1'
#
loop_
_entity.id
_entity.type
_entity.pdbx_description
1 polymer ?
#
loop_
_entity_poly.entity_id
_entity_poly.type
_entity_poly.pdbx_seq_one_letter_code
_entity_poly.pdbx_strand_id
1 'polypeptide(L)'
;MKKIINKLLILAFAFSTVLSCKDPDNAIYDVFDGVTYGAVLRTLDRVSTNYNIFDLNSRFEIVIEEQDEEYGGLLDKVNVYVSYTDKTDDGANNSKAEVLLKSIAASEFTTSANGLPTTTIAATFSEALVALGFTIGDGNYNGGDEFSFRLEVVLTDGRSFSAADASGSLQGSYFKSPYAYNVGILCIPDSPITGDYVINMQDAYGDGWQGSKVVCTIDGVENYAFLPDYWSTGLGPFTEGTATITIPTGASTVVWSFVAGDWPSEVSFQIIGPNSGNVIGDFGPSPVEGELALNLCNE
;
A
#
# COMPACT_ATOMS: atom_id res chain seq x y z
N MET A 1 15.03 28.70 -77.68
CA MET A 1 15.33 27.31 -77.23
C MET A 1 16.04 27.24 -75.86
N LYS A 2 17.11 28.03 -75.59
CA LYS A 2 17.79 28.04 -74.27
C LYS A 2 16.88 28.33 -73.04
N LYS A 3 15.89 29.21 -73.18
CA LYS A 3 14.95 29.56 -72.09
C LYS A 3 13.90 28.48 -71.77
N ILE A 4 13.66 27.53 -72.69
CA ILE A 4 12.72 26.42 -72.48
C ILE A 4 13.44 25.24 -71.82
N ILE A 5 14.70 25.00 -72.20
CA ILE A 5 15.57 23.97 -71.58
C ILE A 5 15.86 24.28 -70.11
N ASN A 6 16.13 25.55 -69.75
CA ASN A 6 16.31 25.92 -68.33
C ASN A 6 15.03 25.74 -67.49
N LYS A 7 13.84 25.91 -68.08
CA LYS A 7 12.58 25.72 -67.37
C LYS A 7 12.24 24.24 -67.17
N LEU A 8 12.58 23.38 -68.14
CA LEU A 8 12.45 21.93 -68.04
C LEU A 8 13.44 21.31 -67.04
N LEU A 9 14.66 21.84 -66.94
CA LEU A 9 15.65 21.40 -65.93
C LEU A 9 15.25 21.77 -64.49
N ILE A 10 14.65 22.95 -64.29
CA ILE A 10 14.14 23.37 -62.97
C ILE A 10 12.91 22.54 -62.57
N LEU A 11 12.04 22.18 -63.52
CA LEU A 11 10.87 21.35 -63.24
C LEU A 11 11.24 19.88 -62.96
N ALA A 12 12.27 19.35 -63.65
CA ALA A 12 12.79 18.00 -63.39
C ALA A 12 13.50 17.90 -62.03
N PHE A 13 14.20 18.96 -61.59
CA PHE A 13 14.86 19.00 -60.29
C PHE A 13 13.86 19.19 -59.13
N ALA A 14 12.73 19.88 -59.38
CA ALA A 14 11.65 20.05 -58.40
C ALA A 14 10.75 18.81 -58.25
N PHE A 15 10.72 17.92 -59.24
CA PHE A 15 9.97 16.66 -59.16
C PHE A 15 10.77 15.54 -58.46
N SER A 16 12.11 15.64 -58.43
CA SER A 16 12.97 14.71 -57.68
C SER A 16 13.03 14.97 -56.17
N THR A 17 12.56 16.14 -55.69
CA THR A 17 12.53 16.46 -54.25
C THR A 17 11.24 16.06 -53.54
N VAL A 18 10.18 15.67 -54.26
CA VAL A 18 8.90 15.19 -53.70
C VAL A 18 8.81 13.66 -53.55
N LEU A 19 9.85 12.92 -53.95
CA LEU A 19 9.95 11.46 -53.80
C LEU A 19 11.00 11.02 -52.75
N SER A 20 11.57 11.96 -51.99
CA SER A 20 12.59 11.67 -50.98
C SER A 20 12.23 12.20 -49.58
N CYS A 21 10.94 12.25 -49.24
CA CYS A 21 10.54 12.02 -47.85
C CYS A 21 10.57 10.50 -47.63
N LYS A 22 11.78 9.93 -47.49
CA LYS A 22 11.89 8.77 -46.62
C LYS A 22 11.60 9.31 -45.24
N ASP A 23 10.59 8.76 -44.56
CA ASP A 23 10.43 8.96 -43.13
C ASP A 23 11.82 8.78 -42.50
N PRO A 24 12.26 9.70 -41.61
CA PRO A 24 13.55 9.54 -40.99
C PRO A 24 13.55 8.20 -40.26
N ASP A 25 14.36 7.24 -40.75
CA ASP A 25 14.76 6.01 -40.06
C ASP A 25 15.52 6.42 -38.80
N ASN A 26 14.80 6.99 -37.83
CA ASN A 26 15.33 7.30 -36.53
C ASN A 26 15.20 6.01 -35.74
N ALA A 27 16.33 5.40 -35.39
CA ALA A 27 16.42 4.23 -34.51
C ALA A 27 15.70 4.41 -33.16
N ILE A 28 15.24 5.61 -32.82
CA ILE A 28 14.36 5.86 -31.67
C ILE A 28 12.95 5.30 -31.87
N TYR A 29 12.42 5.29 -33.11
CA TYR A 29 11.12 4.70 -33.38
C TYR A 29 11.19 3.18 -33.37
N ASP A 30 12.31 2.59 -33.80
CA ASP A 30 12.59 1.15 -33.64
C ASP A 30 12.69 0.73 -32.15
N VAL A 31 13.00 1.66 -31.24
CA VAL A 31 13.01 1.42 -29.79
C VAL A 31 11.60 1.39 -29.20
N PHE A 32 10.63 2.05 -29.85
CA PHE A 32 9.23 2.03 -29.44
C PHE A 32 8.38 1.03 -30.24
N ASP A 33 8.89 0.52 -31.36
CA ASP A 33 8.23 -0.49 -32.17
C ASP A 33 8.25 -1.84 -31.43
N GLY A 34 7.07 -2.32 -31.04
CA GLY A 34 6.92 -3.48 -30.15
C GLY A 34 6.84 -3.15 -28.65
N VAL A 35 6.81 -1.87 -28.26
CA VAL A 35 6.46 -1.50 -26.87
C VAL A 35 4.97 -1.77 -26.65
N THR A 36 4.70 -2.82 -25.90
CA THR A 36 3.34 -3.12 -25.43
C THR A 36 3.09 -2.29 -24.18
N TYR A 37 2.15 -1.34 -24.26
CA TYR A 37 1.70 -0.60 -23.10
C TYR A 37 0.89 -1.51 -22.18
N GLY A 38 1.11 -1.41 -20.88
CA GLY A 38 0.33 -2.12 -19.86
C GLY A 38 -0.75 -1.24 -19.27
N ALA A 39 -1.53 -1.80 -18.37
CA ALA A 39 -2.36 -1.04 -17.44
C ALA A 39 -1.73 -1.06 -16.04
N VAL A 40 -1.98 -0.02 -15.25
CA VAL A 40 -1.55 0.08 -13.85
C VAL A 40 -2.74 0.47 -12.97
N LEU A 41 -2.77 -0.05 -11.75
CA LEU A 41 -3.71 0.35 -10.70
C LEU A 41 -2.95 1.07 -9.60
N ARG A 42 -2.83 2.39 -9.75
CA ARG A 42 -2.14 3.23 -8.79
C ARG A 42 -2.92 3.32 -7.48
N THR A 43 -2.27 2.95 -6.38
CA THR A 43 -2.81 3.18 -5.04
C THR A 43 -2.70 4.66 -4.71
N LEU A 44 -3.84 5.35 -4.65
CA LEU A 44 -3.91 6.74 -4.21
C LEU A 44 -3.90 6.85 -2.70
N ASP A 45 -4.66 5.98 -2.03
CA ASP A 45 -4.81 5.98 -0.57
C ASP A 45 -5.04 4.57 -0.02
N ARG A 46 -4.60 4.34 1.22
CA ARG A 46 -4.88 3.12 2.00
C ARG A 46 -5.62 3.54 3.27
N VAL A 47 -6.94 3.63 3.16
CA VAL A 47 -7.82 4.12 4.23
C VAL A 47 -7.83 3.17 5.43
N SER A 48 -7.77 1.85 5.18
CA SER A 48 -7.66 0.85 6.25
C SER A 48 -6.86 -0.36 5.79
N THR A 49 -6.02 -0.87 6.69
CA THR A 49 -4.99 -1.87 6.39
C THR A 49 -5.12 -3.18 7.15
N ASN A 50 -5.96 -3.25 8.19
CA ASN A 50 -6.12 -4.43 9.03
C ASN A 50 -7.60 -4.66 9.40
N TYR A 51 -7.94 -5.91 9.69
CA TYR A 51 -9.21 -6.27 10.32
C TYR A 51 -9.09 -6.26 11.83
N ASN A 52 -10.19 -5.94 12.51
CA ASN A 52 -10.36 -6.22 13.93
C ASN A 52 -11.21 -7.50 14.07
N ILE A 53 -10.67 -8.53 14.71
CA ILE A 53 -11.37 -9.81 14.87
C ILE A 53 -12.69 -9.67 15.63
N PHE A 54 -12.81 -8.63 16.46
CA PHE A 54 -14.01 -8.33 17.27
C PHE A 54 -15.05 -7.49 16.52
N ASP A 55 -14.71 -6.91 15.37
CA ASP A 55 -15.63 -6.11 14.55
C ASP A 55 -15.73 -6.68 13.12
N LEU A 56 -16.84 -7.37 12.85
CA LEU A 56 -17.14 -7.94 11.53
C LEU A 56 -17.34 -6.88 10.44
N ASN A 57 -17.57 -5.61 10.81
CA ASN A 57 -17.68 -4.48 9.89
C ASN A 57 -16.35 -3.75 9.67
N SER A 58 -15.30 -4.10 10.42
CA SER A 58 -13.94 -3.65 10.11
C SER A 58 -13.62 -4.05 8.67
N ARG A 59 -12.90 -3.19 7.95
CA ARG A 59 -12.78 -3.33 6.50
C ARG A 59 -11.38 -3.06 6.00
N PHE A 60 -10.97 -3.81 4.99
CA PHE A 60 -9.92 -3.40 4.07
C PHE A 60 -10.51 -2.32 3.17
N GLU A 61 -9.83 -1.18 3.02
CA GLU A 61 -10.26 -0.11 2.13
C GLU A 61 -9.06 0.62 1.49
N ILE A 62 -9.08 0.70 0.17
CA ILE A 62 -8.08 1.41 -0.63
C ILE A 62 -8.76 2.25 -1.70
N VAL A 63 -8.12 3.35 -2.08
CA VAL A 63 -8.50 4.15 -3.25
C VAL A 63 -7.50 3.88 -4.35
N ILE A 64 -7.99 3.48 -5.52
CA ILE A 64 -7.16 3.20 -6.68
C ILE A 64 -7.52 4.11 -7.84
N GLU A 65 -6.56 4.28 -8.73
CA GLU A 65 -6.73 4.96 -10.01
C GLU A 65 -6.11 4.11 -11.11
N GLU A 66 -6.86 3.89 -12.16
CA GLU A 66 -6.42 3.10 -13.31
C GLU A 66 -5.75 4.02 -14.34
N GLN A 67 -4.69 3.52 -14.96
CA GLN A 67 -4.07 4.17 -16.10
C GLN A 67 -3.64 3.13 -17.14
N ASP A 68 -4.13 3.30 -18.37
CA ASP A 68 -3.72 2.59 -19.58
C ASP A 68 -3.20 3.57 -20.66
N GLU A 69 -2.96 3.07 -21.87
CA GLU A 69 -2.47 3.87 -23.00
C GLU A 69 -3.50 4.86 -23.58
N GLU A 70 -4.79 4.65 -23.29
CA GLU A 70 -5.89 5.53 -23.68
C GLU A 70 -6.41 6.36 -22.48
N TYR A 71 -5.57 6.55 -21.45
CA TYR A 71 -5.91 7.31 -20.24
C TYR A 71 -7.15 6.76 -19.52
N GLY A 72 -7.25 5.42 -19.44
CA GLY A 72 -8.33 4.68 -18.81
C GLY A 72 -9.52 4.38 -19.72
N GLY A 73 -9.39 4.69 -21.01
CA GLY A 73 -10.39 4.38 -22.02
C GLY A 73 -10.55 2.89 -22.29
N LEU A 74 -9.55 2.06 -21.94
CA LEU A 74 -9.58 0.63 -22.17
C LEU A 74 -10.10 -0.16 -20.96
N LEU A 75 -10.32 0.45 -19.80
CA LEU A 75 -10.83 -0.24 -18.62
C LEU A 75 -12.18 -0.93 -18.90
N ASP A 76 -12.23 -2.26 -18.74
CA ASP A 76 -13.48 -3.05 -18.71
C ASP A 76 -13.95 -3.24 -17.26
N LYS A 77 -13.08 -3.76 -16.41
CA LYS A 77 -13.36 -4.02 -14.98
C LYS A 77 -12.10 -4.25 -14.18
N VAL A 78 -12.24 -4.17 -12.86
CA VAL A 78 -11.25 -4.67 -11.90
C VAL A 78 -11.86 -5.84 -11.13
N ASN A 79 -11.20 -7.00 -11.19
CA ASN A 79 -11.53 -8.15 -10.37
C ASN A 79 -10.75 -8.07 -9.05
N VAL A 80 -11.44 -8.31 -7.94
CA VAL A 80 -10.88 -8.35 -6.59
C VAL A 80 -10.95 -9.79 -6.11
N TYR A 81 -9.79 -10.36 -5.85
CA TYR A 81 -9.63 -11.70 -5.31
C TYR A 81 -9.21 -11.61 -3.84
N VAL A 82 -9.56 -12.63 -3.07
CA VAL A 82 -9.17 -12.75 -1.66
C VAL A 82 -8.69 -14.16 -1.39
N SER A 83 -7.63 -14.30 -0.60
CA SER A 83 -7.16 -15.56 0.00
C SER A 83 -6.90 -15.37 1.49
N TYR A 84 -6.68 -16.47 2.20
CA TYR A 84 -6.39 -16.46 3.62
C TYR A 84 -5.21 -17.37 3.95
N THR A 85 -4.26 -16.84 4.72
CA THR A 85 -3.11 -17.57 5.23
C THR A 85 -3.19 -17.64 6.74
N ASP A 86 -3.31 -18.87 7.24
CA ASP A 86 -3.17 -19.18 8.66
C ASP A 86 -1.69 -19.07 9.04
N LYS A 87 -1.37 -18.11 9.89
CA LYS A 87 -0.02 -17.85 10.42
C LYS A 87 0.11 -18.29 11.87
N THR A 88 -0.99 -18.72 12.47
CA THR A 88 -1.04 -19.14 13.86
C THR A 88 -0.54 -20.59 13.97
N ASP A 89 0.48 -20.81 14.79
CA ASP A 89 1.05 -22.14 15.02
C ASP A 89 0.31 -22.84 16.17
N ASP A 90 -0.93 -23.25 15.93
CA ASP A 90 -1.78 -23.97 16.88
C ASP A 90 -1.95 -25.47 16.54
N GLY A 91 -1.25 -25.94 15.50
CA GLY A 91 -1.32 -27.32 15.00
C GLY A 91 -2.44 -27.57 14.00
N ALA A 92 -3.26 -26.57 13.66
CA ALA A 92 -4.14 -26.58 12.50
C ALA A 92 -3.53 -25.74 11.36
N ASN A 93 -4.04 -25.95 10.14
CA ASN A 93 -3.78 -25.03 9.03
C ASN A 93 -5.10 -24.80 8.30
N ASN A 94 -5.68 -23.64 8.55
CA ASN A 94 -6.97 -23.23 8.05
C ASN A 94 -6.87 -22.33 6.80
N SER A 95 -5.68 -22.26 6.18
CA SER A 95 -5.45 -21.45 4.97
C SER A 95 -6.47 -21.77 3.87
N LYS A 96 -6.94 -20.73 3.19
CA LYS A 96 -7.90 -20.83 2.09
C LYS A 96 -7.27 -20.31 0.81
N ALA A 97 -7.43 -21.10 -0.24
CA ALA A 97 -7.02 -20.71 -1.58
C ALA A 97 -7.78 -19.45 -2.04
N GLU A 98 -7.18 -18.75 -3.00
CA GLU A 98 -7.77 -17.55 -3.58
C GLU A 98 -9.13 -17.81 -4.23
N VAL A 99 -10.07 -16.90 -4.00
CA VAL A 99 -11.40 -16.86 -4.64
C VAL A 99 -11.70 -15.46 -5.16
N LEU A 100 -12.54 -15.36 -6.19
CA LEU A 100 -13.06 -14.07 -6.65
C LEU A 100 -14.05 -13.53 -5.61
N LEU A 101 -13.75 -12.38 -5.02
CA LEU A 101 -14.63 -11.69 -4.08
C LEU A 101 -15.69 -10.86 -4.81
N LYS A 102 -15.26 -10.01 -5.74
CA LYS A 102 -16.14 -9.12 -6.52
C LYS A 102 -15.46 -8.64 -7.81
N SER A 103 -16.27 -8.18 -8.75
CA SER A 103 -15.82 -7.48 -9.97
C SER A 103 -16.46 -6.10 -10.00
N ILE A 104 -15.65 -5.07 -10.24
CA ILE A 104 -16.08 -3.68 -10.33
C ILE A 104 -16.02 -3.26 -11.78
N ALA A 105 -17.16 -2.99 -12.41
CA ALA A 105 -17.21 -2.59 -13.81
C ALA A 105 -16.69 -1.16 -14.00
N ALA A 106 -16.12 -0.86 -15.18
CA ALA A 106 -15.66 0.49 -15.53
C ALA A 106 -16.72 1.58 -15.31
N SER A 107 -18.01 1.24 -15.50
CA SER A 107 -19.13 2.14 -15.28
C SER A 107 -19.34 2.56 -13.81
N GLU A 108 -18.74 1.84 -12.87
CA GLU A 108 -18.77 2.14 -11.44
C GLU A 108 -17.61 3.07 -11.00
N PHE A 109 -16.66 3.34 -11.91
CA PHE A 109 -15.55 4.24 -11.65
C PHE A 109 -16.00 5.69 -11.83
N THR A 110 -15.38 6.56 -11.05
CA THR A 110 -15.48 8.02 -11.17
C THR A 110 -14.21 8.57 -11.83
N THR A 111 -14.13 9.88 -12.02
CA THR A 111 -12.94 10.52 -12.61
C THR A 111 -12.14 11.24 -11.53
N SER A 112 -10.84 10.97 -11.46
CA SER A 112 -9.91 11.61 -10.53
C SER A 112 -9.55 13.04 -10.96
N ALA A 113 -8.80 13.75 -10.12
CA ALA A 113 -8.24 15.06 -10.47
C ALA A 113 -7.28 15.02 -11.68
N ASN A 114 -6.74 13.84 -12.01
CA ASN A 114 -5.86 13.64 -13.17
C ASN A 114 -6.63 13.28 -14.46
N GLY A 115 -7.96 13.18 -14.39
CA GLY A 115 -8.79 12.78 -15.52
C GLY A 115 -8.85 11.26 -15.76
N LEU A 116 -8.37 10.46 -14.82
CA LEU A 116 -8.28 8.99 -14.93
C LEU A 116 -9.41 8.30 -14.14
N PRO A 117 -9.80 7.06 -14.51
CA PRO A 117 -10.77 6.29 -13.74
C PRO A 117 -10.29 6.03 -12.30
N THR A 118 -11.12 6.30 -11.31
CA THR A 118 -10.81 6.04 -9.90
C THR A 118 -12.00 5.44 -9.17
N THR A 119 -11.71 4.54 -8.23
CA THR A 119 -12.73 3.91 -7.38
C THR A 119 -12.16 3.57 -6.00
N THR A 120 -13.07 3.36 -5.05
CA THR A 120 -12.74 2.82 -3.73
C THR A 120 -13.04 1.32 -3.71
N ILE A 121 -12.03 0.52 -3.38
CA ILE A 121 -12.20 -0.92 -3.16
C ILE A 121 -12.28 -1.13 -1.66
N ALA A 122 -13.42 -1.66 -1.20
CA ALA A 122 -13.62 -2.02 0.18
C ALA A 122 -14.13 -3.46 0.31
N ALA A 123 -13.72 -4.15 1.37
CA ALA A 123 -14.23 -5.45 1.79
C ALA A 123 -14.30 -5.48 3.32
N THR A 124 -15.48 -5.75 3.86
CA THR A 124 -15.64 -5.99 5.30
C THR A 124 -15.07 -7.35 5.68
N PHE A 125 -14.71 -7.49 6.95
CA PHE A 125 -14.20 -8.76 7.50
C PHE A 125 -15.22 -9.88 7.28
N SER A 126 -16.51 -9.60 7.51
CA SER A 126 -17.58 -10.55 7.25
C SER A 126 -17.67 -10.98 5.78
N GLU A 127 -17.54 -10.05 4.82
CA GLU A 127 -17.59 -10.38 3.39
C GLU A 127 -16.43 -11.29 2.98
N ALA A 128 -15.22 -11.00 3.48
CA ALA A 128 -14.02 -11.79 3.21
C ALA A 128 -14.14 -13.22 3.78
N LEU A 129 -14.59 -13.35 5.04
CA LEU A 129 -14.82 -14.64 5.68
C LEU A 129 -15.83 -15.49 4.91
N VAL A 130 -16.97 -14.90 4.54
CA VAL A 130 -18.04 -15.60 3.82
C VAL A 130 -17.57 -16.03 2.43
N ALA A 131 -16.85 -15.18 1.71
CA ALA A 131 -16.32 -15.51 0.39
C ALA A 131 -15.38 -16.73 0.43
N LEU A 132 -14.59 -16.86 1.50
CA LEU A 132 -13.66 -17.96 1.71
C LEU A 132 -14.29 -19.20 2.38
N GLY A 133 -15.60 -19.15 2.64
CA GLY A 133 -16.35 -20.27 3.20
C GLY A 133 -16.10 -20.51 4.70
N PHE A 134 -15.64 -19.50 5.44
CA PHE A 134 -15.58 -19.58 6.90
C PHE A 134 -16.97 -19.49 7.53
N THR A 135 -17.14 -20.18 8.66
CA THR A 135 -18.31 -19.94 9.52
C THR A 135 -17.90 -18.96 10.60
N ILE A 136 -18.59 -17.83 10.70
CA ILE A 136 -18.25 -16.80 11.68
C ILE A 136 -18.34 -17.37 13.10
N GLY A 137 -17.26 -17.19 13.87
CA GLY A 137 -17.16 -17.66 15.25
C GLY A 137 -16.86 -19.15 15.42
N ASP A 138 -16.48 -19.86 14.36
CA ASP A 138 -16.08 -21.27 14.45
C ASP A 138 -14.64 -21.49 14.98
N GLY A 139 -13.88 -20.40 15.13
CA GLY A 139 -12.52 -20.42 15.66
C GLY A 139 -11.45 -20.84 14.66
N ASN A 140 -11.77 -20.90 13.36
CA ASN A 140 -10.80 -21.27 12.30
C ASN A 140 -10.01 -20.08 11.75
N TYR A 141 -10.06 -18.94 12.44
CA TYR A 141 -9.27 -17.75 12.15
C TYR A 141 -8.91 -17.02 13.44
N ASN A 142 -7.69 -16.50 13.50
CA ASN A 142 -7.08 -15.97 14.70
C ASN A 142 -6.43 -14.61 14.41
N GLY A 143 -6.30 -13.75 15.43
CA GLY A 143 -5.53 -12.54 15.23
C GLY A 143 -4.03 -12.86 15.18
N GLY A 144 -3.34 -12.23 14.22
CA GLY A 144 -2.03 -12.66 13.72
C GLY A 144 -2.11 -13.30 12.33
N ASP A 145 -3.27 -13.83 11.93
CA ASP A 145 -3.47 -14.38 10.58
C ASP A 145 -3.64 -13.27 9.54
N GLU A 146 -3.59 -13.64 8.26
CA GLU A 146 -3.51 -12.70 7.15
C GLU A 146 -4.49 -13.02 6.03
N PHE A 147 -5.21 -11.99 5.56
CA PHE A 147 -5.87 -11.99 4.27
C PHE A 147 -4.96 -11.36 3.22
N SER A 148 -4.97 -11.92 2.01
CA SER A 148 -4.32 -11.29 0.85
C SER A 148 -5.38 -10.93 -0.18
N PHE A 149 -5.41 -9.65 -0.56
CA PHE A 149 -6.27 -9.12 -1.62
C PHE A 149 -5.44 -8.93 -2.88
N ARG A 150 -5.84 -9.57 -3.98
CA ARG A 150 -5.21 -9.39 -5.29
C ARG A 150 -6.18 -8.70 -6.24
N LEU A 151 -5.69 -7.70 -6.96
CA LEU A 151 -6.40 -6.99 -8.01
C LEU A 151 -5.95 -7.51 -9.37
N GLU A 152 -6.89 -7.57 -10.30
CA GLU A 152 -6.64 -7.80 -11.71
C GLU A 152 -7.43 -6.76 -12.50
N VAL A 153 -6.73 -5.93 -13.27
CA VAL A 153 -7.35 -5.04 -14.25
C VAL A 153 -7.58 -5.83 -15.53
N VAL A 154 -8.80 -5.75 -16.07
CA VAL A 154 -9.18 -6.33 -17.36
C VAL A 154 -9.51 -5.20 -18.31
N LEU A 155 -8.94 -5.25 -19.51
CA LEU A 155 -9.14 -4.28 -20.56
C LEU A 155 -10.16 -4.78 -21.59
N THR A 156 -10.80 -3.84 -22.27
CA THR A 156 -11.81 -4.09 -23.31
C THR A 156 -11.27 -4.83 -24.54
N ASP A 157 -9.96 -4.82 -24.74
CA ASP A 157 -9.26 -5.56 -25.80
C ASP A 157 -8.90 -7.01 -25.40
N GLY A 158 -9.26 -7.43 -24.19
CA GLY A 158 -9.04 -8.78 -23.66
C GLY A 158 -7.71 -9.00 -22.94
N ARG A 159 -6.84 -7.99 -22.85
CA ARG A 159 -5.65 -8.04 -21.98
C ARG A 159 -6.06 -7.95 -20.51
N SER A 160 -5.22 -8.49 -19.63
CA SER A 160 -5.38 -8.35 -18.18
C SER A 160 -4.02 -8.24 -17.51
N PHE A 161 -3.94 -7.47 -16.43
CA PHE A 161 -2.72 -7.28 -15.65
C PHE A 161 -2.99 -7.44 -14.15
N SER A 162 -2.04 -8.05 -13.45
CA SER A 162 -2.16 -8.43 -12.04
C SER A 162 -0.79 -8.39 -11.35
N ALA A 163 -0.70 -8.86 -10.11
CA ALA A 163 0.51 -8.84 -9.29
C ALA A 163 1.72 -9.53 -9.94
N ALA A 164 1.51 -10.57 -10.76
CA ALA A 164 2.59 -11.25 -11.47
C ALA A 164 3.19 -10.40 -12.62
N ASP A 165 2.45 -9.42 -13.13
CA ASP A 165 2.86 -8.54 -14.22
C ASP A 165 3.55 -7.27 -13.70
N ALA A 166 3.49 -7.03 -12.39
CA ALA A 166 4.08 -5.86 -11.75
C ALA A 166 5.59 -6.04 -11.55
N SER A 167 6.40 -5.42 -12.41
CA SER A 167 7.83 -5.26 -12.16
C SER A 167 8.09 -4.31 -10.98
N GLY A 168 9.26 -4.41 -10.33
CA GLY A 168 9.58 -3.58 -9.16
C GLY A 168 9.49 -2.06 -9.42
N SER A 169 9.69 -1.60 -10.66
CA SER A 169 9.52 -0.20 -11.04
C SER A 169 8.05 0.26 -11.09
N LEU A 170 7.09 -0.66 -11.26
CA LEU A 170 5.64 -0.39 -11.22
C LEU A 170 5.08 -0.39 -9.79
N GLN A 171 5.76 -1.08 -8.87
CA GLN A 171 5.36 -1.11 -7.45
C GLN A 171 5.86 0.13 -6.67
N GLY A 172 6.90 0.81 -7.16
CA GLY A 172 7.52 1.96 -6.50
C GLY A 172 6.97 3.34 -6.85
N SER A 173 7.45 4.34 -6.08
CA SER A 173 7.37 5.80 -6.26
C SER A 173 6.11 6.36 -6.93
N TYR A 174 6.10 6.43 -8.27
CA TYR A 174 5.06 7.11 -9.04
C TYR A 174 3.85 6.22 -9.35
N PHE A 175 4.09 4.95 -9.67
CA PHE A 175 3.03 4.04 -10.10
C PHE A 175 2.29 3.39 -8.94
N LYS A 176 2.97 3.13 -7.81
CA LYS A 176 2.37 2.58 -6.57
C LYS A 176 1.32 1.49 -6.84
N SER A 177 1.61 0.58 -7.77
CA SER A 177 0.67 -0.41 -8.29
C SER A 177 1.09 -1.82 -7.91
N PRO A 178 1.00 -2.20 -6.61
CA PRO A 178 1.42 -3.52 -6.16
C PRO A 178 0.48 -4.63 -6.64
N TYR A 179 -0.76 -4.28 -7.04
CA TYR A 179 -1.85 -5.23 -7.35
C TYR A 179 -2.18 -6.23 -6.24
N ALA A 180 -1.47 -6.24 -5.12
CA ALA A 180 -1.69 -7.13 -4.00
C ALA A 180 -1.51 -6.38 -2.68
N TYR A 181 -2.36 -6.70 -1.71
CA TYR A 181 -2.36 -6.09 -0.38
C TYR A 181 -2.56 -7.16 0.67
N ASN A 182 -1.66 -7.19 1.65
CA ASN A 182 -1.82 -8.00 2.83
C ASN A 182 -2.55 -7.21 3.92
N VAL A 183 -3.47 -7.89 4.59
CA VAL A 183 -4.36 -7.35 5.62
C VAL A 183 -4.31 -8.30 6.81
N GLY A 184 -3.71 -7.86 7.91
CA GLY A 184 -3.64 -8.65 9.13
C GLY A 184 -4.97 -8.67 9.88
N ILE A 185 -5.21 -9.74 10.63
CA ILE A 185 -6.25 -9.77 11.66
C ILE A 185 -5.61 -9.32 12.97
N LEU A 186 -6.16 -8.29 13.60
CA LEU A 186 -5.72 -7.78 14.88
C LEU A 186 -6.81 -7.99 15.93
N CYS A 187 -6.42 -8.18 17.18
CA CYS A 187 -7.34 -8.06 18.31
C CYS A 187 -7.24 -6.63 18.85
N ILE A 188 -8.29 -5.85 18.67
CA ILE A 188 -8.39 -4.48 19.21
C ILE A 188 -9.66 -4.45 20.08
N PRO A 189 -9.53 -4.65 21.41
CA PRO A 189 -10.68 -4.71 22.31
C PRO A 189 -11.37 -3.34 22.45
N ASP A 190 -12.68 -3.36 22.73
CA ASP A 190 -13.49 -2.15 22.95
C ASP A 190 -13.10 -1.35 24.19
N SER A 191 -12.28 -1.93 25.07
CA SER A 191 -11.78 -1.29 26.29
C SER A 191 -10.27 -1.39 26.35
N PRO A 192 -9.55 -0.31 26.71
CA PRO A 192 -8.11 -0.35 26.85
C PRO A 192 -7.63 -1.42 27.83
N ILE A 193 -6.57 -2.13 27.45
CA ILE A 193 -5.87 -3.03 28.35
C ILE A 193 -4.93 -2.19 29.22
N THR A 194 -5.05 -2.35 30.53
CA THR A 194 -4.27 -1.57 31.51
C THR A 194 -2.91 -2.21 31.74
N GLY A 195 -1.91 -1.39 32.04
CA GLY A 195 -0.58 -1.86 32.43
C GLY A 195 0.55 -1.14 31.69
N ASP A 196 1.75 -1.69 31.83
CA ASP A 196 2.98 -1.06 31.34
C ASP A 196 3.32 -1.55 29.93
N TYR A 197 3.18 -0.66 28.95
CA TYR A 197 3.60 -0.91 27.58
C TYR A 197 5.05 -0.48 27.44
N VAL A 198 5.91 -1.37 26.97
CA VAL A 198 7.34 -1.07 26.76
C VAL A 198 7.58 -0.83 25.28
N ILE A 199 8.22 0.29 24.95
CA ILE A 199 8.60 0.66 23.59
C ILE A 199 10.10 0.51 23.48
N ASN A 200 10.54 -0.48 22.69
CA ASN A 200 11.94 -0.67 22.35
C ASN A 200 12.21 0.04 21.03
N MET A 201 13.11 1.02 21.07
CA MET A 201 13.37 1.96 19.98
C MET A 201 14.76 1.71 19.42
N GLN A 202 14.88 1.74 18.10
CA GLN A 202 16.15 1.64 17.38
C GLN A 202 16.28 2.76 16.35
N ASP A 203 17.52 3.17 16.12
CA ASP A 203 17.88 4.18 15.14
C ASP A 203 19.07 3.71 14.28
N ALA A 204 18.92 3.80 12.96
CA ALA A 204 19.88 3.20 12.03
C ALA A 204 21.16 4.03 11.82
N TYR A 205 21.13 5.35 11.96
CA TYR A 205 22.33 6.19 11.84
C TYR A 205 22.98 6.55 13.18
N GLY A 206 22.27 6.31 14.29
CA GLY A 206 22.78 6.45 15.65
C GLY A 206 22.82 7.88 16.16
N ASP A 207 22.10 8.79 15.53
CA ASP A 207 21.99 10.20 15.91
C ASP A 207 20.62 10.57 16.48
N GLY A 208 19.72 9.60 16.63
CA GLY A 208 18.43 9.72 17.31
C GLY A 208 17.27 9.79 16.33
N TRP A 209 16.11 10.29 16.76
CA TRP A 209 14.90 10.24 15.93
C TRP A 209 14.46 11.59 15.32
N GLN A 210 15.22 12.67 15.59
CA GLN A 210 15.05 14.02 15.05
C GLN A 210 13.57 14.46 14.97
N GLY A 211 12.86 14.31 16.09
CA GLY A 211 11.46 14.71 16.23
C GLY A 211 10.43 13.59 16.01
N SER A 212 10.83 12.44 15.47
CA SER A 212 9.95 11.28 15.38
C SER A 212 9.62 10.74 16.76
N LYS A 213 8.40 10.25 16.94
CA LYS A 213 7.92 9.73 18.24
C LYS A 213 6.75 8.79 18.09
N VAL A 214 6.66 7.85 19.02
CA VAL A 214 5.45 7.09 19.29
C VAL A 214 4.61 7.89 20.29
N VAL A 215 3.34 8.07 19.97
CA VAL A 215 2.36 8.77 20.80
C VAL A 215 1.31 7.77 21.28
N CYS A 216 1.07 7.72 22.59
CA CYS A 216 -0.03 7.01 23.19
C CYS A 216 -0.99 8.03 23.81
N THR A 217 -2.12 8.24 23.17
CA THR A 217 -3.15 9.18 23.61
C THR A 217 -4.15 8.45 24.49
N ILE A 218 -4.10 8.70 25.79
CA ILE A 218 -4.96 8.09 26.81
C ILE A 218 -6.00 9.12 27.23
N ASP A 219 -7.28 8.89 26.95
CA ASP A 219 -8.38 9.81 27.26
C ASP A 219 -8.13 11.26 26.79
N GLY A 220 -7.49 11.40 25.62
CA GLY A 220 -7.13 12.70 25.02
C GLY A 220 -5.82 13.31 25.53
N VAL A 221 -5.09 12.63 26.42
CA VAL A 221 -3.78 13.07 26.92
C VAL A 221 -2.67 12.30 26.24
N GLU A 222 -1.78 13.01 25.54
CA GLU A 222 -0.65 12.42 24.83
C GLU A 222 0.50 12.05 25.76
N ASN A 223 1.00 10.83 25.62
CA ASN A 223 2.22 10.33 26.23
C ASN A 223 3.20 9.95 25.12
N TYR A 224 4.49 10.24 25.28
CA TYR A 224 5.46 10.10 24.20
C TYR A 224 6.57 9.12 24.55
N ALA A 225 6.97 8.32 23.56
CA ALA A 225 8.22 7.59 23.54
C ALA A 225 9.03 8.03 22.32
N PHE A 226 10.28 8.45 22.53
CA PHE A 226 11.17 8.88 21.46
C PHE A 226 12.64 8.67 21.87
N LEU A 227 13.51 8.53 20.88
CA LEU A 227 14.95 8.66 21.09
C LEU A 227 15.38 10.12 21.02
N PRO A 228 16.07 10.65 22.05
CA PRO A 228 16.71 11.96 21.94
C PRO A 228 17.66 11.98 20.74
N ASP A 229 17.90 13.18 20.21
CA ASP A 229 18.78 13.36 19.06
C ASP A 229 20.03 14.18 19.40
N TYR A 230 21.04 14.02 18.55
CA TYR A 230 22.32 14.70 18.68
C TYR A 230 22.18 16.24 18.67
N TRP A 231 21.27 16.79 17.87
CA TRP A 231 21.10 18.24 17.73
C TRP A 231 20.39 18.88 18.92
N SER A 232 19.46 18.17 19.55
CA SER A 232 18.74 18.67 20.74
C SER A 232 19.57 18.55 22.02
N THR A 233 20.40 17.51 22.13
CA THR A 233 21.12 17.21 23.38
C THR A 233 22.62 17.53 23.34
N GLY A 234 23.24 17.55 22.15
CA GLY A 234 24.70 17.61 21.99
C GLY A 234 25.42 16.32 22.44
N LEU A 235 24.69 15.23 22.67
CA LEU A 235 25.21 13.94 23.13
C LEU A 235 24.99 12.84 22.07
N GLY A 236 25.55 11.65 22.29
CA GLY A 236 25.37 10.49 21.42
C GLY A 236 26.43 9.41 21.67
N PRO A 237 26.33 8.24 21.01
CA PRO A 237 25.33 7.89 20.00
C PRO A 237 23.97 7.48 20.60
N PHE A 238 22.90 7.61 19.82
CA PHE A 238 21.53 7.23 20.16
C PHE A 238 21.01 6.12 19.24
N THR A 239 21.64 4.95 19.27
CA THR A 239 21.28 3.81 18.40
C THR A 239 20.09 3.00 18.91
N GLU A 240 19.83 3.03 20.22
CA GLU A 240 18.75 2.28 20.86
C GLU A 240 18.28 2.96 22.15
N GLY A 241 17.07 2.62 22.58
CA GLY A 241 16.51 3.09 23.84
C GLY A 241 15.21 2.38 24.19
N THR A 242 14.77 2.58 25.42
CA THR A 242 13.51 2.01 25.90
C THR A 242 12.72 3.06 26.65
N ALA A 243 11.40 3.02 26.49
CA ALA A 243 10.47 3.85 27.23
C ALA A 243 9.28 3.00 27.68
N THR A 244 8.66 3.39 28.79
CA THR A 244 7.45 2.74 29.29
C THR A 244 6.31 3.76 29.37
N ILE A 245 5.16 3.38 28.83
CA ILE A 245 3.92 4.14 28.97
C ILE A 245 2.92 3.26 29.72
N THR A 246 2.46 3.75 30.88
CA THR A 246 1.47 3.04 31.71
C THR A 246 0.07 3.47 31.32
N ILE A 247 -0.76 2.52 30.92
CA ILE A 247 -2.20 2.73 30.74
C ILE A 247 -2.90 2.48 32.09
N PRO A 248 -3.49 3.52 32.71
CA PRO A 248 -4.08 3.41 34.04
C PRO A 248 -5.40 2.65 34.02
N THR A 249 -5.76 2.04 35.15
CA THR A 249 -7.11 1.50 35.35
C THR A 249 -8.16 2.59 35.19
N GLY A 250 -9.20 2.28 34.41
CA GLY A 250 -10.29 3.21 34.12
C GLY A 250 -10.07 4.10 32.89
N ALA A 251 -8.96 3.92 32.17
CA ALA A 251 -8.80 4.50 30.84
C ALA A 251 -9.97 4.09 29.93
N SER A 252 -10.57 5.05 29.23
CA SER A 252 -11.72 4.83 28.36
C SER A 252 -11.32 4.73 26.91
N THR A 253 -10.36 5.55 26.46
CA THR A 253 -9.83 5.51 25.10
C THR A 253 -8.31 5.50 25.11
N VAL A 254 -7.74 4.68 24.22
CA VAL A 254 -6.30 4.62 23.96
C VAL A 254 -6.09 4.55 22.47
N VAL A 255 -5.32 5.49 21.94
CA VAL A 255 -4.91 5.51 20.53
C VAL A 255 -3.39 5.58 20.47
N TRP A 256 -2.79 4.64 19.76
CA TRP A 256 -1.36 4.66 19.46
C TRP A 256 -1.16 5.27 18.08
N SER A 257 -0.18 6.16 17.93
CA SER A 257 0.19 6.73 16.64
C SER A 257 1.69 6.95 16.54
N PHE A 258 2.19 7.00 15.32
CA PHE A 258 3.54 7.44 15.01
C PHE A 258 3.47 8.82 14.37
N VAL A 259 4.31 9.73 14.86
CA VAL A 259 4.53 11.05 14.27
C VAL A 259 5.92 11.07 13.65
N ALA A 260 5.99 11.40 12.37
CA ALA A 260 7.24 11.45 11.63
C ALA A 260 8.00 12.76 11.94
N GLY A 261 9.30 12.63 12.22
CA GLY A 261 10.25 13.74 12.30
C GLY A 261 10.93 13.99 10.95
N ASP A 262 12.15 14.51 11.01
CA ASP A 262 12.90 14.87 9.80
C ASP A 262 13.41 13.64 9.02
N TRP A 263 13.70 12.54 9.73
CA TRP A 263 14.26 11.31 9.16
C TRP A 263 13.52 10.07 9.66
N PRO A 264 12.22 9.88 9.32
CA PRO A 264 11.50 8.68 9.74
C PRO A 264 12.07 7.40 9.11
N SER A 265 12.91 7.51 8.07
CA SER A 265 13.44 6.36 7.35
C SER A 265 14.39 5.46 8.16
N GLU A 266 14.99 5.99 9.22
CA GLU A 266 15.92 5.28 10.10
C GLU A 266 15.27 4.73 11.38
N VAL A 267 14.02 5.10 11.62
CA VAL A 267 13.27 4.73 12.82
C VAL A 267 12.78 3.29 12.70
N SER A 268 13.02 2.49 13.75
CA SER A 268 12.33 1.21 13.98
C SER A 268 11.98 1.08 15.46
N PHE A 269 10.87 0.41 15.77
CA PHE A 269 10.50 0.14 17.16
C PHE A 269 9.55 -1.04 17.30
N GLN A 270 9.63 -1.69 18.47
CA GLN A 270 8.64 -2.66 18.93
C GLN A 270 7.86 -2.11 20.11
N ILE A 271 6.55 -2.40 20.16
CA ILE A 271 5.72 -2.20 21.35
C ILE A 271 5.46 -3.57 21.96
N ILE A 272 5.77 -3.67 23.25
CA ILE A 272 5.59 -4.87 24.07
C ILE A 272 4.34 -4.71 24.92
N GLY A 273 3.49 -5.74 24.90
CA GLY A 273 2.24 -5.77 25.62
C GLY A 273 2.41 -5.87 27.14
N PRO A 274 1.44 -5.36 27.92
CA PRO A 274 1.54 -5.18 29.36
C PRO A 274 1.45 -6.48 30.16
N ASN A 275 0.82 -7.53 29.62
CA ASN A 275 0.48 -8.74 30.38
C ASN A 275 1.35 -9.93 29.99
N SER A 276 1.59 -10.11 28.69
CA SER A 276 2.29 -11.29 28.18
C SER A 276 3.79 -11.07 27.97
N GLY A 277 4.23 -9.82 27.85
CA GLY A 277 5.58 -9.48 27.41
C GLY A 277 5.84 -9.77 25.93
N ASN A 278 4.80 -10.05 25.15
CA ASN A 278 4.90 -10.28 23.70
C ASN A 278 5.05 -8.98 22.94
N VAL A 279 5.69 -9.05 21.77
CA VAL A 279 5.65 -7.97 20.78
C VAL A 279 4.24 -7.90 20.21
N ILE A 280 3.53 -6.80 20.46
CA ILE A 280 2.17 -6.53 19.96
C ILE A 280 2.16 -5.56 18.77
N GLY A 281 3.31 -4.98 18.44
CA GLY A 281 3.54 -4.21 17.23
C GLY A 281 5.03 -4.11 16.92
N ASP A 282 5.40 -4.28 15.66
CA ASP A 282 6.77 -4.18 15.15
C ASP A 282 6.75 -3.27 13.92
N PHE A 283 7.41 -2.12 14.03
CA PHE A 283 7.28 -1.03 13.07
C PHE A 283 8.65 -0.58 12.58
N GLY A 284 8.76 -0.43 11.27
CA GLY A 284 9.96 0.06 10.61
C GLY A 284 10.80 -1.04 9.93
N PRO A 285 11.91 -0.66 9.27
CA PRO A 285 12.36 0.73 9.10
C PRO A 285 11.37 1.55 8.26
N SER A 286 11.35 2.88 8.44
CA SER A 286 10.38 3.79 7.79
C SER A 286 8.90 3.56 8.17
N PRO A 287 8.55 3.60 9.47
CA PRO A 287 7.16 3.52 9.91
C PRO A 287 6.30 4.59 9.25
N VAL A 288 5.07 4.21 8.90
CA VAL A 288 4.08 5.12 8.30
C VAL A 288 3.53 6.05 9.38
N GLU A 289 3.46 7.35 9.08
CA GLU A 289 2.84 8.34 9.96
C GLU A 289 1.33 8.07 10.12
N GLY A 290 0.83 8.21 11.34
CA GLY A 290 -0.59 8.01 11.66
C GLY A 290 -0.82 6.94 12.74
N GLU A 291 -2.06 6.45 12.82
CA GLU A 291 -2.48 5.47 13.82
C GLU A 291 -1.74 4.13 13.66
N LEU A 292 -1.30 3.56 14.78
CA LEU A 292 -0.62 2.29 14.88
C LEU A 292 -1.61 1.22 15.32
N ALA A 293 -1.76 0.20 14.48
CA ALA A 293 -2.61 -0.92 14.80
C ALA A 293 -1.81 -1.96 15.59
N LEU A 294 -2.28 -2.30 16.80
CA LEU A 294 -1.61 -3.26 17.69
C LEU A 294 -2.39 -4.58 17.74
N ASN A 295 -1.66 -5.69 17.79
CA ASN A 295 -2.24 -7.01 17.97
C ASN A 295 -2.31 -7.37 19.46
N LEU A 296 -3.47 -7.20 20.09
CA LEU A 296 -3.66 -7.45 21.52
C LEU A 296 -4.28 -8.83 21.82
N CYS A 297 -4.13 -9.84 20.94
CA CYS A 297 -4.85 -11.12 21.09
C CYS A 297 -4.43 -11.93 22.32
N ASN A 298 -3.20 -11.71 22.76
CA ASN A 298 -2.60 -12.42 23.88
C ASN A 298 -2.40 -11.50 25.10
N GLU A 299 -3.05 -10.34 25.10
CA GLU A 299 -3.01 -9.36 26.20
C GLU A 299 -4.26 -9.41 27.07
#